data_AF-A0A1I1TAA7-F1
#
_entry.id   AF-A0A1I1TAA7-F1
#
_cell.length_a   1.000
_cell.length_b   1.000
_cell.length_c   1.000
_cell.angle_alpha   90.00
_cell.angle_beta   90.00
_cell.angle_gamma   90.00
#
_symmetry.space_group_name_H-M   'P 1'
#
loop_
_entity.id
_entity.type
_entity.pdbx_description
1 polymer ?
#
loop_
_entity_poly.entity_id
_entity_poly.type
_entity_poly.pdbx_seq_one_letter_code
_entity_poly.pdbx_strand_id
1 'polypeptide(L)'
;MYPQDPRPEHLGWVETALRVANPDLPHLRITAQSHFGPYKHIAFVAIHGLSDDRVLRQRLRTEADNLLRELGYTVELEHGRDVYDVAPSRPASAHDEIRMLRCLRAACGAPRA
;
A
#
# COMPACT_ATOMS: atom_id res chain seq x y z
N MET A 1 -10.13 -6.39 -21.77
CA MET A 1 -9.00 -5.54 -21.32
C MET A 1 -9.45 -4.91 -20.02
N TYR A 2 -8.97 -5.40 -18.87
CA TYR A 2 -9.39 -4.82 -17.59
C TYR A 2 -8.91 -3.37 -17.52
N PRO A 3 -9.72 -2.42 -17.00
CA PRO A 3 -9.23 -1.09 -16.70
C PRO A 3 -8.00 -1.23 -15.80
N GLN A 4 -6.98 -0.38 -16.05
CA GLN A 4 -5.66 -0.47 -15.42
C GLN A 4 -5.77 -0.84 -13.93
N ASP A 5 -5.10 -1.92 -13.54
CA ASP A 5 -5.08 -2.37 -12.15
C ASP A 5 -4.57 -1.25 -11.24
N PRO A 6 -5.38 -0.71 -10.31
CA PRO A 6 -4.99 0.43 -9.50
C PRO A 6 -4.08 0.04 -8.32
N ARG A 7 -3.93 -1.26 -8.02
CA ARG A 7 -3.17 -1.71 -6.84
C ARG A 7 -1.71 -1.25 -6.85
N PRO A 8 -0.93 -1.37 -7.94
CA PRO A 8 0.44 -0.84 -7.96
C PRO A 8 0.51 0.64 -7.62
N GLU A 9 -0.41 1.46 -8.18
CA GLU A 9 -0.44 2.89 -7.93
C GLU A 9 -0.81 3.22 -6.48
N HIS A 10 -1.88 2.63 -5.96
CA HIS A 10 -2.32 2.82 -4.58
C HIS A 10 -1.26 2.34 -3.57
N LEU A 11 -0.60 1.21 -3.81
CA LEU A 11 0.54 0.77 -3.01
C LEU A 11 1.71 1.75 -3.08
N GLY A 12 1.93 2.38 -4.23
CA GLY A 12 2.91 3.45 -4.39
C GLY A 12 2.59 4.68 -3.53
N TRP A 13 1.32 5.07 -3.47
CA TRP A 13 0.86 6.16 -2.63
C TRP A 13 1.08 5.85 -1.14
N VAL A 14 0.71 4.63 -0.71
CA VAL A 14 0.90 4.17 0.67
C VAL A 14 2.38 4.07 1.03
N GLU A 15 3.22 3.47 0.18
CA GLU A 15 4.69 3.42 0.39
C GLU A 15 5.26 4.82 0.61
N THR A 16 4.84 5.77 -0.24
CA THR A 16 5.30 7.15 -0.18
C THR A 16 4.88 7.83 1.13
N ALA A 17 3.62 7.67 1.54
CA ALA A 17 3.12 8.23 2.80
C ALA A 17 3.89 7.68 4.02
N LEU A 18 4.11 6.36 4.08
CA LEU A 18 4.86 5.73 5.15
C LEU A 18 6.31 6.23 5.20
N ARG A 19 6.97 6.39 4.05
CA ARG A 19 8.34 6.92 3.98
C ARG A 19 8.44 8.36 4.46
N VAL A 20 7.47 9.21 4.10
CA VAL A 20 7.42 10.61 4.56
C VAL A 20 7.16 10.71 6.07
N ALA A 21 6.33 9.82 6.61
CA ALA A 21 6.04 9.76 8.04
C ALA A 21 7.21 9.19 8.88
N ASN A 22 8.11 8.42 8.26
CA ASN A 22 9.22 7.75 8.93
C ASN A 22 10.56 8.07 8.20
N PRO A 23 11.04 9.33 8.24
CA PRO A 23 12.23 9.76 7.51
C PRO A 23 13.54 9.10 8.01
N ASP A 24 13.51 8.54 9.21
CA ASP A 24 14.58 7.74 9.84
C ASP A 24 14.74 6.34 9.21
N LEU A 25 13.79 5.91 8.36
CA LEU A 25 13.78 4.61 7.70
C LEU A 25 13.96 4.77 6.18
N PRO A 26 15.15 5.17 5.69
CA PRO A 26 15.37 5.53 4.28
C PRO A 26 15.16 4.38 3.30
N HIS A 27 15.23 3.13 3.78
CA HIS A 27 15.05 1.92 2.99
C HIS A 27 13.66 1.29 3.12
N LEU A 28 12.74 1.93 3.86
CA LEU A 28 11.37 1.45 4.02
C LEU A 28 10.71 1.27 2.65
N ARG A 29 10.25 0.04 2.38
CA ARG A 29 9.49 -0.32 1.18
C ARG A 29 8.37 -1.27 1.55
N ILE A 30 7.34 -1.31 0.72
CA ILE A 30 6.25 -2.28 0.86
C ILE A 30 6.05 -3.08 -0.43
N THR A 31 5.52 -4.28 -0.28
CA THR A 31 4.89 -5.04 -1.36
C THR A 31 3.59 -5.61 -0.82
N ALA A 32 2.69 -6.04 -1.71
CA ALA A 32 1.46 -6.71 -1.28
C ALA A 32 1.30 -8.06 -1.96
N GLN A 33 0.60 -8.96 -1.29
CA GLN A 33 0.04 -10.16 -1.89
C GLN A 33 -1.45 -9.90 -2.12
N SER A 34 -1.94 -10.18 -3.31
CA SER A 34 -3.35 -10.02 -3.66
C SER A 34 -3.95 -11.35 -4.08
N HIS A 35 -5.23 -11.56 -3.74
CA HIS A 35 -5.95 -12.75 -4.16
C HIS A 35 -6.21 -12.72 -5.67
N PHE A 36 -6.14 -13.88 -6.32
CA PHE A 36 -6.72 -14.01 -7.66
C PHE A 36 -8.23 -13.78 -7.60
N GLY A 37 -8.75 -12.89 -8.46
CA GLY A 37 -10.15 -12.47 -8.44
C GLY A 37 -10.32 -10.95 -8.31
N PRO A 38 -11.29 -10.45 -7.53
CA PRO A 38 -11.61 -9.02 -7.46
C PRO A 38 -10.42 -8.17 -6.97
N TYR A 39 -10.14 -7.08 -7.69
CA TYR A 39 -8.97 -6.23 -7.44
C TYR A 39 -8.97 -5.48 -6.10
N LYS A 40 -10.07 -5.51 -5.35
CA LYS A 40 -10.18 -4.83 -4.04
C LYS A 40 -9.77 -5.72 -2.85
N HIS A 41 -9.18 -6.89 -3.10
CA HIS A 41 -8.80 -7.83 -2.04
C HIS A 41 -7.29 -8.01 -1.98
N ILE A 42 -6.70 -7.55 -0.88
CA ILE A 42 -5.28 -7.73 -0.56
C ILE A 42 -5.20 -8.79 0.53
N ALA A 43 -4.41 -9.83 0.29
CA ALA A 43 -4.19 -10.90 1.24
C ALA A 43 -3.27 -10.46 2.39
N PHE A 44 -2.20 -9.73 2.04
CA PHE A 44 -1.15 -9.35 2.99
C PHE A 44 -0.31 -8.19 2.49
N VAL A 45 0.20 -7.36 3.40
CA VAL A 45 1.20 -6.32 3.12
C VAL A 45 2.53 -6.68 3.79
N ALA A 46 3.57 -6.81 2.97
CA ALA A 46 4.93 -7.05 3.41
C ALA A 46 5.68 -5.72 3.55
N ILE A 47 6.37 -5.56 4.68
CA ILE A 47 7.18 -4.38 5.00
C ILE A 47 8.65 -4.80 4.96
N HIS A 48 9.46 -4.04 4.22
CA HIS A 48 10.87 -4.33 3.91
C HIS A 48 11.77 -3.16 4.32
N GLY A 49 13.08 -3.43 4.39
CA GLY A 49 14.10 -2.40 4.66
C GLY A 49 14.19 -1.96 6.11
N LEU A 50 13.65 -2.76 7.03
CA LEU A 50 13.77 -2.58 8.47
C LEU A 50 14.83 -3.54 9.03
N SER A 51 15.45 -3.16 10.14
CA SER A 51 16.15 -4.10 11.01
C SER A 51 15.17 -5.14 11.57
N ASP A 52 15.66 -6.12 12.35
CA ASP A 52 14.82 -7.22 12.87
C ASP A 52 13.85 -6.80 13.99
N ASP A 53 13.44 -5.52 14.00
CA ASP A 53 12.42 -4.97 14.87
C ASP A 53 11.02 -5.41 14.41
N ARG A 54 10.52 -6.46 15.03
CA ARG A 54 9.19 -7.02 14.79
C ARG A 54 8.07 -6.07 15.19
N VAL A 55 8.26 -5.25 16.23
CA VAL A 55 7.22 -4.34 16.74
C VAL A 55 7.02 -3.19 15.78
N LEU A 56 8.11 -2.58 15.32
CA LEU A 56 8.08 -1.54 14.30
C LEU A 56 7.47 -2.06 12.99
N ARG A 57 7.86 -3.26 12.55
CA ARG A 57 7.31 -3.89 11.35
C ARG A 57 5.81 -4.10 11.45
N GLN A 58 5.31 -4.55 12.61
CA GLN A 58 3.89 -4.74 12.83
C GLN A 58 3.13 -3.41 12.84
N ARG A 59 3.68 -2.37 13.48
CA ARG A 59 3.09 -1.01 13.49
C ARG A 59 2.94 -0.47 12.07
N LEU A 60 4.01 -0.50 11.27
CA LEU A 60 4.01 0.00 9.90
C LEU A 60 3.07 -0.80 9.00
N ARG A 61 2.96 -2.11 9.21
CA ARG A 61 1.96 -2.92 8.50
C ARG A 61 0.55 -2.49 8.83
N THR A 62 0.21 -2.32 10.11
CA THR A 62 -1.12 -1.87 10.53
C THR A 62 -1.46 -0.49 9.95
N GLU A 63 -0.49 0.42 9.88
CA GLU A 63 -0.67 1.72 9.24
C GLU A 63 -0.93 1.59 7.72
N ALA A 64 -0.17 0.74 7.03
CA ALA A 64 -0.39 0.43 5.62
C ALA A 64 -1.80 -0.17 5.37
N ASP A 65 -2.21 -1.13 6.21
CA ASP A 65 -3.51 -1.79 6.13
C ASP A 65 -4.65 -0.79 6.29
N ASN A 66 -4.51 0.17 7.22
CA ASN A 66 -5.50 1.21 7.45
C ASN A 66 -5.64 2.14 6.24
N LEU A 67 -4.53 2.61 5.66
CA LEU A 67 -4.55 3.44 4.46
C LEU A 67 -5.18 2.69 3.27
N LEU A 68 -4.88 1.41 3.10
CA LEU A 68 -5.51 0.58 2.06
C LEU A 68 -7.02 0.42 2.29
N ARG A 69 -7.47 0.26 3.53
CA ARG A 69 -8.90 0.21 3.86
C ARG A 69 -9.62 1.52 3.57
N GLU A 70 -8.98 2.66 3.84
CA GLU A 70 -9.50 3.99 3.47
C GLU A 70 -9.64 4.12 1.95
N LEU A 71 -8.68 3.59 1.18
CA LEU A 71 -8.77 3.46 -0.29
C LEU A 71 -9.82 2.45 -0.78
N GLY A 72 -10.49 1.74 0.13
CA GLY A 72 -11.60 0.82 -0.16
C GLY A 72 -11.18 -0.61 -0.47
N TYR A 73 -9.99 -1.02 -0.04
CA TYR A 73 -9.57 -2.43 -0.09
C TYR A 73 -10.04 -3.19 1.16
N THR A 74 -10.37 -4.47 0.95
CA THR A 74 -10.36 -5.47 2.02
C THR A 74 -8.95 -6.01 2.15
N VAL A 75 -8.40 -5.98 3.36
CA VAL A 75 -7.07 -6.52 3.67
C VAL A 75 -7.23 -7.71 4.61
N GLU A 76 -7.29 -8.91 4.05
CA GLU A 76 -7.52 -10.18 4.74
C GLU A 76 -7.10 -11.39 3.88
N LEU A 77 -6.50 -12.40 4.52
CA LEU A 77 -6.18 -13.67 3.87
C LEU A 77 -7.42 -14.56 3.78
N GLU A 78 -7.98 -14.70 2.58
CA GLU A 78 -9.05 -15.63 2.26
C GLU A 78 -8.49 -17.05 2.04
N HIS A 79 -9.04 -18.02 2.75
CA HIS A 79 -8.62 -19.42 2.63
C HIS A 79 -9.11 -20.02 1.31
N GLY A 80 -8.29 -20.88 0.70
CA GLY A 80 -8.64 -21.58 -0.55
C GLY A 80 -8.53 -20.71 -1.81
N ARG A 81 -7.88 -19.54 -1.71
CA ARG A 81 -7.55 -18.70 -2.86
C ARG A 81 -6.05 -18.58 -3.04
N ASP A 82 -5.63 -18.62 -4.29
CA ASP A 82 -4.25 -18.34 -4.65
C ASP A 82 -3.95 -16.85 -4.48
N VAL A 83 -2.70 -16.55 -4.13
CA VAL A 83 -2.19 -15.19 -3.99
C VAL A 83 -1.03 -14.96 -4.95
N TYR A 84 -0.84 -13.71 -5.35
CA TYR A 84 0.30 -13.29 -6.15
C TYR A 84 0.83 -11.94 -5.67
N ASP A 85 2.11 -11.70 -5.94
CA ASP A 85 2.79 -10.47 -5.53
C ASP A 85 2.41 -9.29 -6.43
N VAL A 86 2.19 -8.15 -5.78
CA VAL A 86 1.96 -6.85 -6.41
C VAL A 86 3.01 -5.88 -5.90
N ALA A 87 3.79 -5.35 -6.83
CA ALA A 87 4.80 -4.33 -6.54
C ALA A 87 4.19 -2.92 -6.63
N PRO A 88 4.58 -1.99 -5.74
CA PRO A 88 4.15 -0.59 -5.84
C PRO A 88 4.79 0.10 -7.05
N SER A 89 4.02 0.98 -7.69
CA SER A 89 4.53 1.97 -8.63
C SER A 89 5.19 3.10 -7.85
N ARG A 90 6.52 3.16 -7.91
CA ARG A 90 7.30 4.13 -7.12
C ARG A 90 7.41 5.48 -7.82
N PRO A 91 7.50 6.59 -7.07
CA PRO A 91 7.72 7.90 -7.67
C PRO A 91 9.09 7.94 -8.37
N ALA A 92 9.14 8.56 -9.56
CA ALA A 92 10.39 8.77 -10.29
C ALA A 92 11.07 10.10 -9.91
N SER A 93 10.32 11.01 -9.26
CA SER A 93 10.78 12.35 -8.89
C SER A 93 10.08 12.85 -7.62
N ALA A 94 10.64 13.92 -7.02
CA ALA A 94 10.00 14.61 -5.89
C ALA A 94 8.62 15.20 -6.25
N HIS A 95 8.42 15.60 -7.52
CA HIS A 95 7.12 16.04 -7.99
C HIS A 95 6.10 14.89 -8.01
N ASP A 96 6.51 13.70 -8.45
CA ASP A 96 5.65 12.50 -8.40
C ASP A 96 5.30 12.12 -6.97
N GLU A 97 6.27 12.20 -6.06
CA GLU A 97 6.05 11.97 -4.63
C GLU A 97 4.98 12.91 -4.05
N ILE A 98 5.08 14.22 -4.31
CA ILE A 98 4.07 15.21 -3.90
C ILE A 98 2.71 14.90 -4.53
N ARG A 99 2.68 14.52 -5.82
CA ARG A 99 1.43 14.14 -6.50
C ARG A 99 0.78 12.94 -5.84
N MET A 100 1.54 11.87 -5.56
CA MET A 100 1.04 10.66 -4.92
C MET A 100 0.43 10.95 -3.55
N LEU A 101 1.10 11.77 -2.71
CA LEU A 101 0.57 12.19 -1.41
C LEU A 101 -0.75 12.96 -1.51
N ARG A 102 -0.87 13.84 -2.52
CA ARG A 102 -2.12 14.57 -2.78
C ARG A 102 -3.24 13.64 -3.21
N CYS A 103 -2.96 12.68 -4.10
CA CYS A 103 -3.94 11.69 -4.53
C CYS A 103 -4.42 10.83 -3.35
N LEU A 104 -3.52 10.35 -2.50
CA LEU A 104 -3.87 9.60 -1.29
C LEU A 104 -4.82 10.39 -0.39
N ARG A 105 -4.47 11.65 -0.07
CA ARG A 105 -5.30 12.51 0.78
C ARG A 105 -6.67 12.77 0.16
N ALA A 106 -6.74 13.02 -1.15
CA ALA A 106 -7.99 13.24 -1.84
C ALA A 106 -8.87 11.97 -1.82
N ALA A 107 -8.29 10.79 -2.00
CA ALA A 107 -8.99 9.53 -2.00
C ALA A 107 -9.50 9.13 -0.59
N CYS A 108 -8.70 9.36 0.47
CA CYS A 108 -9.13 9.10 1.85
C CYS A 108 -10.14 10.14 2.37
N GLY A 109 -10.12 11.37 1.87
CA GLY A 109 -10.98 12.48 2.31
C GLY A 109 -12.29 12.65 1.55
N ALA A 110 -12.54 11.90 0.48
CA ALA A 110 -13.77 12.00 -0.30
C ALA A 110 -14.94 11.29 0.42
N PRO A 111 -16.10 11.94 0.62
CA PRO A 111 -17.27 11.26 1.16
C PRO A 111 -17.71 10.15 0.20
N ARG A 112 -17.90 8.94 0.74
CA ARG A 112 -18.44 7.80 -0.02
C ARG A 112 -19.90 8.11 -0.37
N ALA A 113 -20.19 8.18 -1.68
CA ALA A 113 -21.55 8.30 -2.22
C ALA A 113 -22.36 7.02 -1.99
#